data_AF-A0A841I510-F1
#
_entry.id   AF-A0A841I510-F1
#
_cell.length_a   1.000
_cell.length_b   1.000
_cell.length_c   1.000
_cell.angle_alpha   90.00
_cell.angle_beta   90.00
_cell.angle_gamma   90.00
#
_symmetry.space_group_name_H-M   'P 1'
#
loop_
_entity.id
_entity.type
_entity.pdbx_description
1 polymer ?
#
loop_
_entity_poly.entity_id
_entity_poly.type
_entity_poly.pdbx_seq_one_letter_code
_entity_poly.pdbx_strand_id
1 'polypeptide(L)'
;MFRNLALLTGLVLLTAPALAQTPAAPASASARTAAQKSQSVLDLLGTVELLGELHKNKKTAFSAAQVKALLPVLTDLSKRAELKPADAAKILTNLEERILTPQQLTRLDDLLLQREEQRRLRLTQGGTAPRIRTEGPLRGGQPAGNPRPQDGPRGSGLQGQPGPGRIVTGRPDGQPLNPFKQGRPAEQLQTLIALLKK
;
A
#
# COMPACT_ATOMS: atom_id res chain seq x y z
N MET A 1 -14.08 -2.40 81.21
CA MET A 1 -13.55 -1.17 80.56
C MET A 1 -12.45 -1.57 79.58
N PHE A 2 -12.72 -1.62 78.28
CA PHE A 2 -11.68 -1.68 77.25
C PHE A 2 -11.97 -0.65 76.17
N ARG A 3 -10.95 0.15 75.88
CA ARG A 3 -10.91 1.35 75.04
C ARG A 3 -10.59 0.98 73.59
N ASN A 4 -11.28 1.65 72.65
CA ASN A 4 -10.86 2.20 71.35
C ASN A 4 -9.84 1.45 70.47
N LEU A 5 -10.12 1.32 69.16
CA LEU A 5 -9.69 2.26 68.10
C LEU A 5 -9.52 1.60 66.70
N ALA A 6 -10.04 2.29 65.68
CA ALA A 6 -9.57 2.39 64.28
C ALA A 6 -9.66 1.20 63.29
N LEU A 7 -10.76 1.20 62.54
CA LEU A 7 -10.86 1.51 61.09
C LEU A 7 -9.53 1.64 60.29
N LEU A 8 -9.34 0.78 59.27
CA LEU A 8 -8.61 1.14 58.03
C LEU A 8 -8.87 0.11 56.92
N THR A 9 -9.79 0.44 56.01
CA THR A 9 -10.07 -0.31 54.77
C THR A 9 -9.19 0.24 53.66
N GLY A 10 -8.10 -0.46 53.32
CA GLY A 10 -7.20 -0.10 52.22
C GLY A 10 -7.70 -0.67 50.89
N LEU A 11 -8.23 0.18 50.01
CA LEU A 11 -8.54 -0.13 48.63
C LEU A 11 -7.26 -0.02 47.79
N VAL A 12 -6.72 -1.15 47.34
CA VAL A 12 -5.56 -1.20 46.43
C VAL A 12 -6.03 -0.95 45.01
N LEU A 13 -5.75 0.24 44.47
CA LEU A 13 -5.93 0.57 43.06
C LEU A 13 -4.74 0.00 42.26
N LEU A 14 -4.98 -1.04 41.47
CA LEU A 14 -4.05 -1.51 40.44
C LEU A 14 -4.03 -0.51 39.27
N THR A 15 -2.98 0.31 39.20
CA THR A 15 -2.69 1.16 38.04
C THR A 15 -1.93 0.36 36.98
N ALA A 16 -2.66 -0.20 36.01
CA ALA A 16 -2.06 -0.71 34.78
C ALA A 16 -1.73 0.47 33.84
N PRO A 17 -0.53 0.56 33.26
CA PRO A 17 -0.26 1.55 32.22
C PRO A 17 -1.04 1.15 30.96
N ALA A 18 -2.11 1.90 30.67
CA ALA A 18 -2.79 1.84 29.39
C ALA A 18 -1.81 2.29 28.29
N LEU A 19 -1.50 1.39 27.35
CA LEU A 19 -0.95 1.78 26.05
C LEU A 19 -2.00 2.68 25.38
N ALA A 20 -1.79 4.00 25.45
CA ALA A 20 -2.57 4.96 24.71
C ALA A 20 -2.34 4.72 23.20
N GLN A 21 -3.22 3.93 22.59
CA GLN A 21 -3.41 3.93 21.15
C GLN A 21 -3.95 5.32 20.81
N THR A 22 -3.09 6.23 20.35
CA THR A 22 -3.53 7.52 19.84
C THR A 22 -4.50 7.23 18.69
N PRO A 23 -5.79 7.59 18.78
CA PRO A 23 -6.71 7.41 17.67
C PRO A 23 -6.17 8.22 16.49
N ALA A 24 -6.00 7.58 15.34
CA ALA A 24 -5.59 8.27 14.12
C ALA A 24 -6.59 9.41 13.88
N ALA A 25 -6.09 10.64 13.83
CA ALA A 25 -6.94 11.81 13.59
C ALA A 25 -7.70 11.60 12.25
N PRO A 26 -9.01 11.92 12.20
CA PRO A 26 -9.78 11.78 10.97
C PRO A 26 -9.12 12.62 9.87
N ALA A 27 -8.83 11.99 8.73
CA ALA A 27 -8.27 12.67 7.58
C ALA A 27 -9.08 13.93 7.24
N SER A 28 -8.40 15.07 7.02
CA SER A 28 -9.06 16.33 6.68
C SER A 28 -9.88 16.19 5.39
N ALA A 29 -10.88 17.05 5.20
CA ALA A 29 -11.69 17.06 3.97
C ALA A 29 -10.81 17.19 2.71
N SER A 30 -9.76 18.01 2.78
CA SER A 30 -8.78 18.17 1.69
C SER A 30 -8.01 16.88 1.37
N ALA A 31 -7.61 16.12 2.39
CA ALA A 31 -6.94 14.84 2.21
C ALA A 31 -7.87 13.79 1.58
N ARG A 32 -9.15 13.77 1.97
CA ARG A 32 -10.15 12.87 1.35
C ARG A 32 -10.40 13.21 -0.11
N THR A 33 -10.54 14.49 -0.45
CA THR A 33 -10.70 14.92 -1.85
C THR A 33 -9.47 14.60 -2.69
N ALA A 34 -8.27 14.74 -2.14
CA ALA A 34 -7.04 14.35 -2.84
C ALA A 34 -6.97 12.83 -3.07
N ALA A 35 -7.38 12.03 -2.08
CA ALA A 35 -7.46 10.57 -2.21
C ALA A 35 -8.47 10.15 -3.28
N GLN A 36 -9.70 10.70 -3.25
CA GLN A 36 -10.73 10.44 -4.26
C GLN A 36 -10.27 10.84 -5.67
N LYS A 37 -9.61 12.00 -5.80
CA LYS A 37 -9.05 12.42 -7.09
C LYS A 37 -7.97 11.45 -7.59
N SER A 38 -7.24 10.79 -6.71
CA SER A 38 -6.18 9.85 -7.13
C SER A 38 -6.70 8.44 -7.44
N GLN A 39 -7.98 8.17 -7.19
CA GLN A 39 -8.57 6.83 -7.32
C GLN A 39 -8.42 6.27 -8.73
N SER A 40 -8.75 7.03 -9.78
CA SER A 40 -8.64 6.56 -11.17
C SER A 40 -7.23 6.18 -11.58
N VAL A 41 -6.19 6.80 -10.98
CA VAL A 41 -4.80 6.42 -11.23
C VAL A 41 -4.48 5.07 -10.59
N LEU A 42 -4.99 4.84 -9.37
CA LEU A 42 -4.82 3.58 -8.65
C LEU A 42 -5.60 2.44 -9.32
N ASP A 43 -6.80 2.73 -9.79
CA ASP A 43 -7.63 1.75 -10.53
C ASP A 43 -6.92 1.38 -11.84
N LEU A 44 -6.42 2.36 -12.61
CA LEU A 44 -5.67 2.09 -13.83
C LEU A 44 -4.40 1.27 -13.55
N LEU A 45 -3.70 1.55 -12.46
CA LEU A 45 -2.55 0.77 -12.02
C LEU A 45 -2.94 -0.70 -11.79
N GLY A 46 -4.00 -0.94 -11.01
CA GLY A 46 -4.51 -2.28 -10.75
C GLY A 46 -4.92 -3.02 -12.03
N THR A 47 -5.65 -2.34 -12.92
CA THR A 47 -6.06 -2.87 -14.21
C THR A 47 -4.86 -3.28 -15.05
N VAL A 48 -3.89 -2.38 -15.26
CA VAL A 48 -2.70 -2.63 -16.10
C VAL A 48 -1.86 -3.80 -15.57
N GLU A 49 -1.70 -3.92 -14.25
CA GLU A 49 -1.02 -5.05 -13.64
C GLU A 49 -1.69 -6.40 -13.97
N LEU A 50 -3.03 -6.42 -14.02
CA LEU A 50 -3.82 -7.62 -14.25
C LEU A 50 -4.03 -7.96 -15.73
N LEU A 51 -3.83 -7.01 -16.66
CA LEU A 51 -3.96 -7.28 -18.10
C LEU A 51 -3.04 -8.43 -18.57
N GLY A 52 -1.86 -8.57 -17.96
CA GLY A 52 -0.96 -9.68 -18.26
C GLY A 52 -1.50 -11.04 -17.79
N GLU A 53 -2.16 -11.08 -16.63
CA GLU A 53 -2.82 -12.29 -16.12
C GLU A 53 -4.04 -12.65 -16.96
N LEU A 54 -4.80 -11.63 -17.37
CA LEU A 54 -5.95 -11.78 -18.25
C LEU A 54 -5.55 -12.37 -19.62
N HIS A 55 -4.45 -11.88 -20.20
CA HIS A 55 -3.93 -12.37 -21.49
C HIS A 55 -3.43 -13.82 -21.43
N LYS A 56 -2.86 -14.26 -20.31
CA LYS A 56 -2.34 -15.64 -20.13
C LYS A 56 -3.43 -16.70 -20.11
N ASN A 57 -4.67 -16.33 -19.77
CA ASN A 57 -5.79 -17.26 -19.75
C ASN A 57 -6.38 -17.42 -21.16
N LYS A 58 -6.39 -18.65 -21.68
CA LYS A 58 -6.87 -18.97 -23.04
C LYS A 58 -8.30 -18.49 -23.34
N LYS A 59 -9.16 -18.37 -22.31
CA LYS A 59 -10.56 -17.93 -22.46
C LYS A 59 -10.72 -16.41 -22.50
N THR A 60 -9.72 -15.67 -22.02
CA THR A 60 -9.75 -14.20 -21.93
C THR A 60 -8.56 -13.54 -22.62
N ALA A 61 -7.77 -14.32 -23.36
CA ALA A 61 -6.65 -13.83 -24.14
C ALA A 61 -7.09 -12.74 -25.12
N PHE A 62 -6.23 -11.75 -25.32
CA PHE A 62 -6.52 -10.65 -26.23
C PHE A 62 -6.43 -11.14 -27.68
N SER A 63 -7.40 -10.76 -28.51
CA SER A 63 -7.32 -10.95 -29.96
C SER A 63 -6.26 -10.02 -30.57
N ALA A 64 -5.80 -10.33 -31.78
CA ALA A 64 -4.85 -9.48 -32.51
C ALA A 64 -5.36 -8.03 -32.67
N ALA A 65 -6.68 -7.85 -32.86
CA ALA A 65 -7.29 -6.52 -32.95
C ALA A 65 -7.22 -5.77 -31.62
N GLN A 66 -7.51 -6.44 -30.51
CA GLN A 66 -7.40 -5.86 -29.16
C GLN A 66 -5.95 -5.49 -28.84
N VAL A 67 -5.00 -6.37 -29.16
CA VAL A 67 -3.56 -6.10 -29.00
C VAL A 67 -3.12 -4.86 -29.78
N LYS A 68 -3.55 -4.74 -31.05
CA LYS A 68 -3.25 -3.59 -31.89
C LYS A 68 -3.81 -2.28 -31.32
N ALA A 69 -4.98 -2.32 -30.69
CA ALA A 69 -5.58 -1.17 -30.01
C ALA A 69 -4.93 -0.86 -28.64
N LEU A 70 -4.50 -1.89 -27.91
CA LEU A 70 -3.97 -1.77 -26.55
C LEU A 70 -2.51 -1.31 -26.52
N LEU A 71 -1.67 -1.81 -27.43
CA LEU A 71 -0.25 -1.46 -27.50
C LEU A 71 0.04 0.05 -27.56
N PRO A 72 -0.63 0.88 -28.36
CA PRO A 72 -0.39 2.32 -28.34
C PRO A 72 -0.76 2.96 -27.00
N VAL A 73 -1.84 2.52 -26.35
CA VAL A 73 -2.25 3.02 -25.02
C VAL A 73 -1.19 2.71 -23.97
N LEU A 74 -0.71 1.47 -23.91
CA LEU A 74 0.33 1.04 -22.97
C LEU A 74 1.68 1.72 -23.24
N THR A 75 2.03 1.90 -24.51
CA THR A 75 3.27 2.59 -24.91
C THR A 75 3.23 4.07 -24.59
N ASP A 76 2.08 4.71 -24.74
CA ASP A 76 1.88 6.11 -24.37
C ASP A 76 1.96 6.28 -22.84
N LEU A 77 1.31 5.39 -22.07
CA LEU A 77 1.42 5.34 -20.61
C LEU A 77 2.87 5.25 -20.11
N SER A 78 3.74 4.46 -20.75
CA SER A 78 5.14 4.36 -20.32
C SER A 78 5.97 5.62 -20.64
N LYS A 79 5.53 6.43 -21.61
CA LYS A 79 6.25 7.63 -22.07
C LYS A 79 5.83 8.90 -21.35
N ARG A 80 4.57 9.01 -20.92
CA ARG A 80 4.03 10.20 -20.24
C ARG A 80 4.85 10.60 -19.02
N ALA A 81 5.21 11.88 -18.91
CA ALA A 81 5.87 12.42 -17.71
C ALA A 81 4.94 12.39 -16.49
N GLU A 82 3.67 12.75 -16.70
CA GLU A 82 2.65 12.87 -15.68
C GLU A 82 1.41 12.07 -16.08
N LEU A 83 0.69 11.55 -15.09
CA LEU A 83 -0.60 10.89 -15.28
C LEU A 83 -1.65 11.55 -14.39
N LYS A 84 -2.47 12.40 -15.00
CA LYS A 84 -3.55 13.11 -14.29
C LYS A 84 -4.74 12.17 -14.07
N PRO A 85 -5.53 12.36 -13.00
CA PRO A 85 -6.75 11.59 -12.76
C PRO A 85 -7.72 11.53 -13.92
N ALA A 86 -7.97 12.67 -14.56
CA ALA A 86 -8.90 12.76 -15.69
C ALA A 86 -8.42 11.95 -16.90
N ASP A 87 -7.10 11.91 -17.14
CA ASP A 87 -6.52 11.12 -18.22
C ASP A 87 -6.58 9.63 -17.88
N ALA A 88 -6.30 9.26 -16.63
CA ALA A 88 -6.43 7.88 -16.17
C ALA A 88 -7.87 7.36 -16.31
N ALA A 89 -8.87 8.17 -15.92
CA ALA A 89 -10.28 7.85 -16.08
C ALA A 89 -10.65 7.64 -17.56
N LYS A 90 -10.21 8.53 -18.46
CA LYS A 90 -10.44 8.36 -19.91
C LYS A 90 -9.81 7.08 -20.45
N ILE A 91 -8.61 6.73 -19.99
CA ILE A 91 -7.92 5.50 -20.40
C ILE A 91 -8.69 4.28 -19.90
N LEU A 92 -9.14 4.27 -18.64
CA LEU A 92 -9.99 3.22 -18.08
C LEU A 92 -11.27 3.05 -18.91
N THR A 93 -12.04 4.11 -19.15
CA THR A 93 -13.25 4.05 -19.97
C THR A 93 -12.97 3.50 -21.37
N ASN A 94 -11.90 3.95 -22.03
CA ASN A 94 -11.53 3.43 -23.34
C ASN A 94 -11.15 1.94 -23.30
N LEU A 95 -10.48 1.49 -22.24
CA LEU A 95 -10.20 0.07 -22.06
C LEU A 95 -11.49 -0.72 -21.89
N GLU A 96 -12.38 -0.27 -21.02
CA GLU A 96 -13.61 -0.98 -20.64
C GLU A 96 -14.64 -1.02 -21.78
N GLU A 97 -14.88 0.11 -22.45
CA GLU A 97 -15.95 0.20 -23.43
C GLU A 97 -15.53 -0.25 -24.83
N ARG A 98 -14.24 -0.16 -25.17
CA ARG A 98 -13.77 -0.29 -26.56
C ARG A 98 -12.76 -1.39 -26.79
N ILE A 99 -11.99 -1.79 -25.77
CA ILE A 99 -10.90 -2.75 -25.94
C ILE A 99 -11.28 -4.09 -25.31
N LEU A 100 -11.74 -4.09 -24.07
CA LEU A 100 -12.06 -5.30 -23.32
C LEU A 100 -13.46 -5.80 -23.67
N THR A 101 -13.61 -7.13 -23.75
CA THR A 101 -14.93 -7.75 -23.88
C THR A 101 -15.61 -7.85 -22.52
N PRO A 102 -16.95 -8.01 -22.47
CA PRO A 102 -17.66 -8.23 -21.20
C PRO A 102 -17.09 -9.39 -20.38
N GLN A 103 -16.73 -10.50 -21.03
CA GLN A 103 -16.12 -11.65 -20.36
C GLN A 103 -14.73 -11.33 -19.77
N GLN A 104 -13.94 -10.51 -20.47
CA GLN A 104 -12.64 -10.05 -19.99
C GLN A 104 -12.79 -9.12 -18.78
N LEU A 105 -13.79 -8.24 -18.80
CA LEU A 105 -14.12 -7.34 -17.68
C LEU A 105 -14.53 -8.13 -16.44
N THR A 106 -15.48 -9.04 -16.56
CA THR A 106 -15.87 -9.92 -15.45
C THR A 106 -14.67 -10.66 -14.87
N ARG A 107 -13.77 -11.17 -15.73
CA ARG A 107 -12.58 -11.85 -15.25
C ARG A 107 -11.61 -10.92 -14.53
N LEU A 108 -11.50 -9.66 -14.97
CA LEU A 108 -10.66 -8.67 -14.32
C LEU A 108 -11.21 -8.31 -12.93
N ASP A 109 -12.54 -8.19 -12.80
CA ASP A 109 -13.22 -7.98 -11.51
C ASP A 109 -12.96 -9.15 -10.54
N ASP A 110 -13.05 -10.39 -11.01
CA ASP A 110 -12.73 -11.58 -10.22
C ASP A 110 -11.28 -11.54 -9.68
N LEU A 111 -10.33 -11.13 -10.53
CA LEU A 111 -8.91 -11.05 -10.16
C LEU A 111 -8.66 -9.95 -9.12
N LEU A 112 -9.34 -8.81 -9.25
CA LEU A 112 -9.29 -7.73 -8.26
C LEU A 112 -9.86 -8.19 -6.91
N LEU A 113 -11.01 -8.86 -6.93
CA LEU A 113 -11.64 -9.41 -5.72
C LEU A 113 -10.72 -10.44 -5.06
N GLN A 114 -10.17 -11.38 -5.82
CA GLN A 114 -9.24 -12.40 -5.33
C GLN A 114 -8.01 -11.75 -4.68
N ARG A 115 -7.45 -10.68 -5.27
CA ARG A 115 -6.30 -9.97 -4.71
C ARG A 115 -6.66 -9.27 -3.39
N GLU A 116 -7.84 -8.68 -3.29
CA GLU A 116 -8.32 -8.04 -2.07
C GLU A 116 -8.57 -9.08 -0.97
N GLU A 117 -9.17 -10.22 -1.28
CA GLU A 117 -9.36 -11.32 -0.34
C GLU A 117 -8.03 -11.87 0.17
N GLN A 118 -7.06 -12.09 -0.72
CA GLN A 118 -5.72 -12.51 -0.32
C GLN A 118 -5.03 -11.50 0.60
N ARG A 119 -5.26 -10.19 0.36
CA ARG A 119 -4.75 -9.14 1.25
C ARG A 119 -5.40 -9.22 2.62
N ARG A 120 -6.72 -9.35 2.68
CA ARG A 120 -7.47 -9.53 3.95
C ARG A 120 -7.00 -10.75 4.71
N LEU A 121 -6.83 -11.89 4.03
CA LEU A 121 -6.30 -13.11 4.62
C LEU A 121 -4.88 -12.94 5.20
N ARG A 122 -4.02 -12.16 4.55
CA ARG A 122 -2.67 -11.85 5.09
C ARG A 122 -2.74 -10.96 6.32
N LEU A 123 -3.70 -10.04 6.39
CA LEU A 123 -3.90 -9.17 7.54
C LEU A 123 -4.49 -9.93 8.74
N THR A 124 -5.41 -10.87 8.49
CA THR A 124 -6.02 -11.69 9.53
C THR A 124 -5.12 -12.83 10.00
N GLN A 125 -4.31 -13.42 9.11
CA GLN A 125 -3.34 -14.48 9.47
C GLN A 125 -1.97 -13.92 9.91
N GLY A 126 -1.65 -12.67 9.56
CA GLY A 126 -0.38 -12.00 9.84
C GLY A 126 -0.42 -11.01 11.00
N GLY A 127 -1.35 -11.19 11.95
CA GLY A 127 -1.46 -10.42 13.20
C GLY A 127 -0.31 -10.60 14.20
N THR A 128 0.89 -10.94 13.72
CA THR A 128 2.15 -10.89 14.44
C THR A 128 3.21 -10.43 13.46
N ALA A 129 3.35 -9.12 13.31
CA ALA A 129 4.63 -8.56 12.92
C ALA A 129 5.70 -9.18 13.85
N PRO A 130 6.84 -9.64 13.32
CA PRO A 130 7.92 -10.08 14.18
C PRO A 130 8.30 -8.88 15.06
N ARG A 131 8.12 -9.03 16.37
CA ARG A 131 8.95 -8.30 17.32
C ARG A 131 10.37 -8.51 16.82
N ILE A 132 11.08 -7.43 16.52
CA ILE A 132 12.53 -7.47 16.48
C ILE A 132 12.95 -7.87 17.89
N ARG A 133 13.04 -9.19 18.09
CA ARG A 133 13.83 -9.82 19.13
C ARG A 133 15.24 -9.64 18.60
N THR A 134 15.89 -8.56 19.02
CA THR A 134 17.35 -8.53 18.98
C THR A 134 17.78 -9.62 19.95
N GLU A 135 17.94 -10.83 19.44
CA GLU A 135 18.68 -11.90 20.10
C GLU A 135 20.13 -11.44 20.17
N GLY A 136 20.46 -10.71 21.24
CA GLY A 136 21.80 -10.75 21.78
C GLY A 136 22.06 -12.16 22.34
N PRO A 137 23.28 -12.70 22.17
CA PRO A 137 23.61 -14.02 22.67
C PRO A 137 23.60 -14.04 24.20
N LEU A 138 23.10 -15.15 24.74
CA LEU A 138 23.16 -15.51 26.15
C LEU A 138 24.59 -15.31 26.70
N ARG A 139 24.79 -14.31 27.56
CA ARG A 139 25.84 -14.35 28.59
C ARG A 139 25.37 -13.56 29.80
N GLY A 140 25.31 -14.25 30.93
CA GLY A 140 24.64 -13.81 32.14
C GLY A 140 25.34 -12.70 32.94
N GLY A 141 24.64 -12.29 34.00
CA GLY A 141 25.23 -11.65 35.18
C GLY A 141 24.99 -10.14 35.32
N GLN A 142 23.96 -9.79 36.09
CA GLN A 142 23.87 -8.72 37.13
C GLN A 142 24.37 -7.27 36.83
N PRO A 143 24.01 -6.23 37.63
CA PRO A 143 23.51 -4.96 37.13
C PRO A 143 24.37 -3.77 37.64
N ALA A 144 23.82 -2.56 37.45
CA ALA A 144 24.18 -1.29 38.10
C ALA A 144 25.20 -0.40 37.37
N GLY A 145 24.74 0.80 37.00
CA GLY A 145 25.58 1.89 36.53
C GLY A 145 24.74 3.02 35.93
N ASN A 146 24.79 4.18 36.59
CA ASN A 146 24.07 5.43 36.32
C ASN A 146 24.27 6.02 34.89
N PRO A 147 23.43 6.99 34.48
CA PRO A 147 23.36 7.51 33.12
C PRO A 147 24.45 8.56 32.85
N ARG A 148 24.91 8.64 31.59
CA ARG A 148 25.67 9.80 31.09
C ARG A 148 25.05 10.27 29.76
N PRO A 149 24.77 11.58 29.61
CA PRO A 149 24.23 12.13 28.37
C PRO A 149 25.37 12.32 27.37
N GLN A 150 25.13 11.94 26.11
CA GLN A 150 26.03 12.30 25.02
C GLN A 150 25.21 12.94 23.91
N ASP A 151 25.19 14.28 23.96
CA ASP A 151 24.78 15.16 22.89
C ASP A 151 25.67 14.94 21.65
N GLY A 152 25.04 14.82 20.49
CA GLY A 152 25.70 14.73 19.19
C GLY A 152 24.71 14.53 18.04
N PRO A 153 24.64 15.43 17.05
CA PRO A 153 23.56 15.49 16.07
C PRO A 153 23.84 14.57 14.87
N ARG A 154 22.96 13.62 14.60
CA ARG A 154 22.84 12.91 13.32
C ARG A 154 21.36 12.75 13.05
N GLY A 155 20.79 13.41 12.05
CA GLY A 155 21.22 13.33 10.68
C GLY A 155 20.16 12.50 9.96
N SER A 156 19.39 13.18 9.13
CA SER A 156 18.31 12.67 8.29
C SER A 156 18.65 11.32 7.65
N GLY A 157 17.83 10.31 7.93
CA GLY A 157 18.00 8.96 7.41
C GLY A 157 16.66 8.23 7.39
N LEU A 158 15.69 8.76 6.64
CA LEU A 158 14.48 8.03 6.25
C LEU A 158 14.88 6.89 5.30
N GLN A 159 15.38 5.79 5.85
CA GLN A 159 15.53 4.52 5.16
C GLN A 159 14.75 3.46 5.92
N GLY A 160 13.43 3.63 5.90
CA GLY A 160 12.45 2.67 6.38
C GLY A 160 11.73 2.00 5.20
N GLN A 161 12.16 0.77 4.91
CA GLN A 161 11.40 -0.41 4.49
C GLN A 161 10.17 -0.27 3.55
N PRO A 162 10.11 -1.00 2.41
CA PRO A 162 8.99 -0.94 1.48
C PRO A 162 7.78 -1.72 1.99
N GLY A 163 6.82 -1.02 2.61
CA GLY A 163 5.47 -1.52 2.87
C GLY A 163 4.53 -1.26 1.68
N PRO A 164 3.63 -2.19 1.32
CA PRO A 164 2.64 -1.98 0.27
C PRO A 164 1.54 -1.07 0.81
N GLY A 165 1.56 0.20 0.43
CA GLY A 165 0.65 1.21 0.97
C GLY A 165 1.20 2.62 0.93
N ARG A 166 2.45 2.81 0.48
CA ARG A 166 2.93 4.15 0.15
C ARG A 166 2.17 4.61 -1.09
N ILE A 167 1.13 5.41 -0.84
CA ILE A 167 0.47 6.28 -1.80
C ILE A 167 1.55 6.84 -2.71
N VAL A 168 1.34 6.78 -4.02
CA VAL A 168 2.14 7.49 -5.03
C VAL A 168 1.99 8.98 -4.73
N THR A 169 2.67 9.45 -3.68
CA THR A 169 2.75 10.86 -3.36
C THR A 169 3.62 11.46 -4.44
N GLY A 170 3.04 12.40 -5.18
CA GLY A 170 3.73 13.18 -6.19
C GLY A 170 5.05 13.73 -5.67
N ARG A 171 5.89 14.18 -6.59
CA ARG A 171 7.17 14.82 -6.25
C ARG A 171 6.89 16.00 -5.27
N PRO A 172 7.84 16.39 -4.41
CA PRO A 172 7.65 17.45 -3.40
C PRO A 172 7.14 18.81 -3.94
N ASP A 173 7.15 19.01 -5.26
CA ASP A 173 6.55 20.13 -6.00
C ASP A 173 5.04 19.99 -6.25
N GLY A 174 4.41 18.89 -5.83
CA GLY A 174 2.95 18.68 -5.91
C GLY A 174 2.44 18.22 -7.28
N GLN A 175 3.32 17.93 -8.25
CA GLN A 175 2.92 17.46 -9.56
C GLN A 175 2.54 15.96 -9.56
N PRO A 176 1.46 15.56 -10.27
CA PRO A 176 1.05 14.17 -10.37
C PRO A 176 2.08 13.35 -11.15
N LEU A 177 2.86 12.54 -10.44
CA LEU A 177 3.82 11.62 -11.05
C LEU A 177 3.10 10.47 -11.75
N ASN A 178 3.55 10.13 -12.95
CA ASN A 178 3.11 8.90 -13.60
C ASN A 178 3.74 7.66 -12.92
N PRO A 179 2.93 6.76 -12.31
CA PRO A 179 3.45 5.57 -11.64
C PRO A 179 4.16 4.60 -12.61
N PHE A 180 3.85 4.67 -13.90
CA PHE A 180 4.41 3.79 -14.93
C PHE A 180 5.78 4.25 -15.47
N LYS A 181 6.36 5.33 -14.94
CA LYS A 181 7.68 5.83 -15.37
C LYS A 181 8.85 5.13 -14.71
N GLN A 182 8.66 4.60 -13.50
CA GLN A 182 9.74 4.00 -12.72
C GLN A 182 9.22 2.96 -11.71
N GLY A 183 10.15 2.15 -11.20
CA GLY A 183 9.85 1.11 -10.21
C GLY A 183 9.05 -0.06 -10.78
N ARG A 184 8.46 -0.85 -9.88
CA ARG A 184 7.75 -2.09 -10.25
C ARG A 184 6.64 -1.90 -11.30
N PRO A 185 5.77 -0.86 -11.22
CA PRO A 185 4.74 -0.67 -12.24
C PRO A 185 5.29 -0.44 -13.64
N ALA A 186 6.43 0.23 -13.76
CA ALA A 186 7.09 0.44 -15.05
C ALA A 186 7.63 -0.86 -15.64
N GLU A 187 8.28 -1.70 -14.80
CA GLU A 187 8.79 -3.02 -15.20
C GLU A 187 7.65 -3.96 -15.62
N GLN A 188 6.54 -3.95 -14.87
CA GLN A 188 5.34 -4.72 -15.21
C GLN A 188 4.72 -4.25 -16.53
N LEU A 189 4.60 -2.94 -16.73
CA LEU A 189 4.11 -2.37 -17.98
C LEU A 189 5.01 -2.75 -19.17
N GLN A 190 6.33 -2.67 -19.01
CA GLN A 190 7.27 -3.08 -20.07
C GLN A 190 7.16 -4.57 -20.38
N THR A 191 7.01 -5.41 -19.35
CA THR A 191 6.81 -6.85 -19.50
C THR A 191 5.51 -7.15 -20.24
N LEU A 192 4.42 -6.44 -19.92
CA LEU A 192 3.14 -6.56 -20.62
C LEU A 192 3.29 -6.13 -22.09
N ILE A 193 3.91 -4.99 -22.37
CA ILE A 193 4.15 -4.53 -23.74
C ILE A 193 4.96 -5.57 -24.51
N ALA A 194 6.00 -6.15 -23.91
CA ALA A 194 6.81 -7.18 -24.54
C ALA A 194 6.02 -8.47 -24.78
N LEU A 195 5.16 -8.89 -23.84
CA LEU A 195 4.28 -10.04 -23.98
C LEU A 195 3.33 -9.88 -25.17
N LEU A 196 2.74 -8.69 -25.33
CA LEU A 196 1.75 -8.39 -26.36
C LEU A 196 2.36 -8.13 -27.75
N LYS A 197 3.69 -7.96 -27.85
CA LYS A 197 4.40 -7.78 -29.13
C LYS A 197 4.87 -9.09 -29.76
N LYS A 198 4.81 -10.20 -29.02
CA LYS A 198 5.15 -11.53 -29.51
C LYS A 198 4.05 -12.07 -30.41
#